data_AF-A0A4S4GMV3-F1
#
_entry.id   AF-A0A4S4GMV3-F1
#
_cell.length_a   1.000
_cell.length_b   1.000
_cell.length_c   1.000
_cell.angle_alpha   90.00
_cell.angle_beta   90.00
_cell.angle_gamma   90.00
#
_symmetry.space_group_name_H-M   'P 1'
#
loop_
_entity.id
_entity.type
_entity.pdbx_description
1 polymer ?
#
loop_
_entity_poly.entity_id
_entity_poly.type
_entity_poly.pdbx_seq_one_letter_code
_entity_poly.pdbx_strand_id
1 'polypeptide(L)'
;MDKIKFLIVAIIAAISFSSCSEDEPAKMLWEVSATPAENVKAVFDPSFYHQIQITADGEGGEVTLKCTNYKSLNLVGAKNSNGEYVDADCHFSAKVTEPGVVKIILDKMPEGFKETKSFLQIDGTEGKDSNSTTVDITRKP
;
A
#
# COMPACT_ATOMS: atom_id res chain seq x y z
N MET A 1 -52.99 14.59 18.47
CA MET A 1 -52.31 13.69 17.52
C MET A 1 -51.01 14.27 16.96
N ASP A 2 -50.86 15.61 16.88
CA ASP A 2 -49.70 16.23 16.24
C ASP A 2 -48.40 16.22 17.06
N LYS A 3 -48.50 16.18 18.40
CA LYS A 3 -47.32 16.11 19.29
C LYS A 3 -46.55 14.78 19.20
N ILE A 4 -47.23 13.67 18.90
CA ILE A 4 -46.61 12.34 18.74
C ILE A 4 -45.87 12.26 17.39
N LYS A 5 -46.43 12.87 16.33
CA LYS A 5 -45.81 12.93 15.00
C LYS A 5 -44.50 13.73 15.03
N PHE A 6 -44.44 14.81 15.80
CA PHE A 6 -43.21 15.60 15.99
C PHE A 6 -42.10 14.81 16.70
N LEU A 7 -42.45 13.98 17.68
CA LEU A 7 -41.47 13.19 18.44
C LEU A 7 -40.84 12.09 17.58
N ILE A 8 -41.61 11.45 16.71
CA ILE A 8 -41.13 10.37 15.81
C ILE A 8 -40.16 10.94 14.77
N VAL A 9 -40.44 12.12 14.20
CA VAL A 9 -39.54 12.78 13.24
C VAL A 9 -38.21 13.18 13.89
N ALA A 10 -38.25 13.68 15.13
CA ALA A 10 -37.04 14.04 15.88
C ALA A 10 -36.15 12.82 16.20
N ILE A 11 -36.75 11.67 16.50
CA ILE A 11 -36.01 10.42 16.77
C ILE A 11 -35.37 9.86 15.50
N ILE A 12 -36.07 9.89 14.35
CA ILE A 12 -35.52 9.41 13.07
C ILE A 12 -34.37 10.30 12.59
N ALA A 13 -34.46 11.62 12.80
CA ALA A 13 -33.39 12.56 12.50
C ALA A 13 -32.16 12.35 13.41
N ALA A 14 -32.35 12.05 14.70
CA ALA A 14 -31.23 11.80 15.61
C ALA A 14 -30.47 10.50 15.30
N ILE A 15 -31.15 9.44 14.85
CA ILE A 15 -30.51 8.16 14.49
C ILE A 15 -29.70 8.30 13.19
N SER A 16 -30.08 9.21 12.29
CA SER A 16 -29.37 9.43 11.03
C SER A 16 -28.05 10.20 11.21
N PHE A 17 -27.87 10.98 12.28
CA PHE A 17 -26.59 11.64 12.59
C PHE A 17 -25.61 10.76 13.38
N SER A 18 -26.08 9.75 14.13
CA SER A 18 -25.19 8.78 14.79
C SER A 18 -24.77 7.61 13.89
N SER A 19 -25.40 7.46 12.72
CA SER A 19 -25.11 6.37 11.77
C SER A 19 -24.07 6.75 10.71
N CYS A 20 -23.57 7.99 10.71
CA CYS A 20 -22.52 8.48 9.79
C CYS A 20 -21.14 8.57 10.44
N SER A 21 -20.88 7.76 11.47
CA SER A 21 -19.52 7.45 11.93
C SER A 21 -19.19 5.99 11.63
N GLU A 22 -19.59 5.49 10.45
CA GLU A 22 -19.02 4.24 9.94
C GLU A 22 -17.51 4.42 9.92
N ASP A 23 -16.85 3.66 10.80
CA ASP A 23 -15.41 3.70 11.06
C ASP A 23 -14.63 3.87 9.76
N GLU A 24 -13.78 4.90 9.68
CA GLU A 24 -12.85 5.00 8.56
C GLU A 24 -12.07 3.68 8.45
N PRO A 25 -11.93 3.11 7.23
CA PRO A 25 -11.22 1.86 7.06
C PRO A 25 -9.84 1.93 7.71
N ALA A 26 -9.51 0.96 8.55
CA ALA A 26 -8.23 0.95 9.26
C ALA A 26 -7.07 1.11 8.27
N LYS A 27 -6.07 1.93 8.59
CA LYS A 27 -4.85 2.04 7.77
C LYS A 27 -4.22 0.67 7.60
N MET A 28 -3.64 0.40 6.43
CA MET A 28 -2.87 -0.81 6.21
C MET A 28 -1.61 -0.80 7.09
N LEU A 29 -1.34 -1.91 7.78
CA LEU A 29 -0.19 -2.05 8.67
C LEU A 29 0.79 -3.04 8.06
N TRP A 30 2.07 -2.68 8.06
CA TRP A 30 3.10 -3.41 7.31
C TRP A 30 4.27 -3.82 8.19
N GLU A 31 4.67 -5.08 8.06
CA GLU A 31 6.00 -5.57 8.40
C GLU A 31 6.87 -5.48 7.14
N VAL A 32 8.07 -4.93 7.27
CA VAL A 32 8.95 -4.64 6.13
C VAL A 32 10.33 -5.25 6.37
N SER A 33 10.85 -5.97 5.38
CA SER A 33 12.22 -6.47 5.37
C SER A 33 12.88 -6.24 4.02
N ALA A 34 14.20 -6.07 4.03
CA ALA A 34 14.99 -5.83 2.83
C ALA A 34 16.33 -6.59 2.90
N THR A 35 16.73 -7.17 1.78
CA THR A 35 17.96 -7.96 1.66
C THR A 35 18.64 -7.78 0.30
N PRO A 36 19.96 -7.61 0.24
CA PRO A 36 20.87 -7.47 1.37
C PRO A 36 20.81 -6.05 1.96
N ALA A 37 21.01 -5.89 3.27
CA ALA A 37 20.76 -4.63 3.98
C ALA A 37 21.76 -3.51 3.64
N GLU A 38 22.92 -3.89 3.09
CA GLU A 38 23.92 -2.98 2.55
C GLU A 38 23.44 -2.26 1.28
N ASN A 39 22.63 -2.92 0.45
CA ASN A 39 22.21 -2.42 -0.86
C ASN A 39 20.81 -1.81 -0.82
N VAL A 40 19.90 -2.38 -0.02
CA VAL A 40 18.50 -1.99 0.02
C VAL A 40 18.01 -1.76 1.45
N LYS A 41 17.28 -0.65 1.62
CA LYS A 41 16.62 -0.28 2.87
C LYS A 41 15.15 -0.03 2.60
N ALA A 42 14.30 -0.51 3.48
CA ALA A 42 12.87 -0.30 3.41
C ALA A 42 12.33 0.03 4.81
N VAL A 43 11.49 1.06 4.90
CA VAL A 43 10.91 1.54 6.16
C VAL A 43 9.41 1.74 5.99
N PHE A 44 8.65 1.50 7.06
CA PHE A 44 7.23 1.80 7.16
C PHE A 44 7.00 2.87 8.24
N ASP A 45 6.33 3.95 7.86
CA ASP A 45 5.83 4.97 8.79
C ASP A 45 4.37 5.33 8.44
N PRO A 46 3.40 4.94 9.28
CA PRO A 46 1.97 5.19 9.04
C PRO A 46 1.57 6.68 9.14
N SER A 47 2.49 7.54 9.57
CA SER A 47 2.30 8.99 9.67
C SER A 47 2.55 9.70 8.34
N PHE A 48 3.28 9.07 7.41
CA PHE A 48 3.55 9.64 6.10
C PHE A 48 2.42 9.40 5.10
N TYR A 49 2.30 10.32 4.14
CA TYR A 49 1.37 10.19 3.02
C TYR A 49 1.70 8.96 2.17
N HIS A 50 3.00 8.74 1.91
CA HIS A 50 3.53 7.48 1.36
C HIS A 50 4.13 6.67 2.51
N GLN A 51 3.41 5.64 2.93
CA GLN A 51 3.66 4.98 4.20
C GLN A 51 4.88 4.06 4.16
N ILE A 52 5.33 3.63 2.97
CA ILE A 52 6.50 2.77 2.81
C ILE A 52 7.50 3.49 1.92
N GLN A 53 8.76 3.54 2.35
CA GLN A 53 9.86 4.11 1.59
C GLN A 53 10.95 3.06 1.40
N ILE A 54 11.32 2.83 0.15
CA ILE A 54 12.37 1.91 -0.27
C ILE A 54 13.47 2.74 -0.94
N THR A 55 14.70 2.58 -0.46
CA THR A 55 15.89 3.13 -1.11
C THR A 55 16.85 1.99 -1.41
N ALA A 56 17.29 1.89 -2.66
CA ALA A 56 18.27 0.89 -3.09
C ALA A 56 19.39 1.51 -3.93
N ASP A 57 20.58 0.93 -3.85
CA ASP A 57 21.70 1.30 -4.71
C ASP A 57 21.58 0.70 -6.13
N GLY A 58 22.67 0.77 -6.90
CA GLY A 58 22.75 0.19 -8.24
C GLY A 58 22.75 -1.35 -8.29
N GLU A 59 23.18 -2.04 -7.23
CA GLU A 59 23.22 -3.51 -7.20
C GLU A 59 21.84 -4.12 -6.93
N GLY A 60 20.98 -3.40 -6.21
CA GLY A 60 19.60 -3.82 -5.97
C GLY A 60 19.47 -4.90 -4.89
N GLY A 61 18.34 -5.60 -4.90
CA GLY A 61 17.98 -6.56 -3.85
C GLY A 61 16.50 -6.95 -3.85
N GLU A 62 16.06 -7.52 -2.73
CA GLU A 62 14.67 -7.93 -2.50
C GLU A 62 14.10 -7.16 -1.31
N VAL A 63 12.85 -6.73 -1.42
CA VAL A 63 12.04 -6.21 -0.32
C VAL A 63 10.80 -7.08 -0.17
N THR A 64 10.50 -7.51 1.06
CA THR A 64 9.25 -8.18 1.40
C THR A 64 8.40 -7.26 2.25
N LEU A 65 7.16 -7.04 1.80
CA LEU A 65 6.13 -6.27 2.50
C LEU A 65 5.03 -7.23 2.94
N LYS A 66 4.77 -7.31 4.24
CA LYS A 66 3.71 -8.17 4.80
C LYS A 66 2.65 -7.32 5.49
N CYS A 67 1.46 -7.25 4.89
CA CYS A 67 0.30 -6.60 5.46
C CYS A 67 -0.33 -7.47 6.55
N THR A 68 -0.43 -6.92 7.75
CA THR A 68 -0.91 -7.67 8.91
C THR A 68 -2.43 -7.72 8.98
N ASN A 69 -3.13 -6.70 8.45
CA ASN A 69 -4.58 -6.50 8.58
C ASN A 69 -5.40 -6.53 7.28
N TYR A 70 -4.78 -6.64 6.10
CA TYR A 70 -5.48 -6.87 4.82
C TYR A 70 -4.84 -8.05 4.08
N LYS A 71 -5.60 -9.13 3.84
CA LYS A 71 -5.05 -10.35 3.20
C LYS A 71 -5.22 -10.39 1.70
N SER A 72 -6.25 -9.76 1.15
CA SER A 72 -6.39 -9.60 -0.30
C SER A 72 -5.65 -8.35 -0.73
N LEU A 73 -4.59 -8.52 -1.52
CA LEU A 73 -3.78 -7.41 -2.02
C LEU A 73 -3.83 -7.36 -3.55
N ASN A 74 -3.88 -6.15 -4.10
CA ASN A 74 -3.81 -5.91 -5.53
C ASN A 74 -2.77 -4.81 -5.83
N LEU A 75 -1.85 -5.11 -6.74
CA LEU A 75 -0.91 -4.13 -7.26
C LEU A 75 -1.60 -3.32 -8.37
N VAL A 76 -1.57 -2.00 -8.28
CA VAL A 76 -2.19 -1.10 -9.26
C VAL A 76 -1.18 -0.72 -10.32
N GLY A 77 -1.59 -0.80 -11.59
CA GLY A 77 -0.76 -0.43 -12.75
C GLY A 77 -0.56 -1.56 -13.75
N ALA A 78 0.42 -1.38 -14.64
CA ALA A 78 0.71 -2.33 -15.71
C ALA A 78 1.29 -3.63 -15.14
N LYS A 79 0.71 -4.76 -15.56
CA LYS A 79 1.16 -6.11 -15.18
C LYS A 79 1.59 -6.86 -16.43
N ASN A 80 2.62 -7.69 -16.29
CA ASN A 80 3.02 -8.65 -17.32
C ASN A 80 2.03 -9.83 -17.39
N SER A 81 2.25 -10.76 -18.32
CA SER A 81 1.40 -11.94 -18.52
C SER A 81 1.32 -12.87 -17.29
N ASN A 82 2.27 -12.74 -16.36
CA ASN A 82 2.36 -13.55 -15.14
C ASN A 82 1.72 -12.84 -13.92
N GLY A 83 1.06 -11.70 -14.14
CA GLY A 83 0.38 -10.93 -13.10
C GLY A 83 1.31 -10.09 -12.22
N GLU A 84 2.58 -9.99 -12.58
CA GLU A 84 3.59 -9.21 -11.88
C GLU A 84 3.62 -7.79 -12.41
N TYR A 85 3.64 -6.82 -11.51
CA TYR A 85 3.85 -5.42 -11.83
C TYR A 85 5.31 -5.23 -12.24
N VAL A 86 5.56 -4.45 -13.29
CA VAL A 86 6.92 -4.17 -13.76
C VAL A 86 7.07 -2.68 -14.04
N ASP A 87 8.12 -2.10 -13.47
CA ASP A 87 8.58 -0.75 -13.79
C ASP A 87 9.97 -0.85 -14.44
N ALA A 88 10.01 -0.63 -15.75
CA ALA A 88 11.24 -0.73 -16.52
C ALA A 88 12.18 0.46 -16.28
N ASP A 89 11.65 1.63 -15.92
CA ASP A 89 12.45 2.85 -15.74
C ASP A 89 13.20 2.82 -14.41
N CYS A 90 12.54 2.30 -13.36
CA CYS A 90 13.09 2.16 -12.01
C CYS A 90 13.69 0.75 -11.75
N HIS A 91 13.68 -0.13 -12.77
CA HIS A 91 14.22 -1.49 -12.74
C HIS A 91 13.75 -2.29 -11.51
N PHE A 92 12.43 -2.41 -11.35
CA PHE A 92 11.88 -3.30 -10.34
C PHE A 92 10.63 -4.04 -10.83
N SER A 93 10.39 -5.19 -10.22
CA SER A 93 9.15 -5.92 -10.34
C SER A 93 8.50 -6.14 -8.98
N ALA A 94 7.19 -6.34 -8.95
CA ALA A 94 6.46 -6.61 -7.72
C ALA A 94 5.35 -7.65 -7.94
N LYS A 95 5.17 -8.54 -6.97
CA LYS A 95 4.17 -9.60 -7.02
C LYS A 95 3.59 -9.90 -5.65
N VAL A 96 2.28 -10.14 -5.60
CA VAL A 96 1.63 -10.77 -4.44
C VAL A 96 1.97 -12.25 -4.47
N THR A 97 2.74 -12.73 -3.50
CA THR A 97 3.22 -14.12 -3.47
C THR A 97 2.39 -15.01 -2.55
N GLU A 98 1.83 -14.43 -1.50
CA GLU A 98 0.99 -15.09 -0.51
C GLU A 98 -0.07 -14.08 -0.01
N PRO A 99 -1.17 -14.53 0.63
CA PRO A 99 -2.15 -13.61 1.22
C PRO A 99 -1.48 -12.60 2.16
N GLY A 100 -1.66 -11.31 1.84
CA GLY A 100 -1.05 -10.21 2.58
C GLY A 100 0.45 -10.00 2.33
N VAL A 101 1.10 -10.71 1.40
CA VAL A 101 2.55 -10.58 1.16
C VAL A 101 2.83 -10.12 -0.26
N VAL A 102 3.55 -9.01 -0.37
CA VAL A 102 4.12 -8.49 -1.62
C VAL A 102 5.63 -8.65 -1.58
N LYS A 103 6.19 -9.26 -2.62
CA LYS A 103 7.63 -9.24 -2.89
C LYS A 103 7.94 -8.23 -3.98
N ILE A 104 8.97 -7.43 -3.75
CA ILE A 104 9.52 -6.45 -4.69
C ILE A 104 10.96 -6.86 -4.99
N ILE A 105 11.28 -7.06 -6.27
CA ILE A 105 12.62 -7.37 -6.74
C ILE A 105 13.17 -6.13 -7.44
N LEU A 106 14.30 -5.65 -6.96
CA LEU A 106 15.02 -4.49 -7.49
C LEU A 106 16.21 -5.04 -8.28
N ASP A 107 16.11 -4.97 -9.60
CA ASP A 107 17.17 -5.46 -10.49
C ASP A 107 18.40 -4.55 -10.43
N LYS A 108 19.53 -5.08 -10.90
CA LYS A 108 20.74 -4.29 -11.07
C LYS A 108 20.50 -3.16 -12.09
N MET A 109 20.87 -1.94 -11.71
CA MET A 109 20.82 -0.77 -12.59
C MET A 109 22.00 -0.79 -13.58
N PRO A 110 21.84 -0.20 -14.78
CA PRO A 110 22.94 0.00 -15.70
C PRO A 110 24.02 0.93 -15.11
N GLU A 111 25.26 0.77 -15.54
CA GLU A 111 26.35 1.68 -15.13
C GLU A 111 26.04 3.12 -15.53
N GLY A 112 26.37 4.07 -14.64
CA GLY A 112 26.17 5.49 -14.88
C GLY A 112 24.71 5.95 -14.85
N PHE A 113 23.80 5.14 -14.28
CA PHE A 113 22.42 5.57 -14.07
C PHE A 113 22.33 6.81 -13.16
N LYS A 114 21.27 7.58 -13.34
CA LYS A 114 20.93 8.72 -12.48
C LYS A 114 19.92 8.28 -11.43
N GLU A 115 19.77 9.05 -10.35
CA GLU A 115 18.71 8.80 -9.37
C GLU A 115 17.35 8.67 -10.08
N THR A 116 16.67 7.55 -9.86
CA THR A 116 15.34 7.28 -10.41
C THR A 116 14.35 7.09 -9.27
N LYS A 117 13.13 7.57 -9.46
CA LYS A 117 12.03 7.43 -8.49
C LYS A 117 10.82 6.84 -9.18
N SER A 118 10.13 5.98 -8.45
CA SER A 118 8.83 5.46 -8.84
C SER A 118 7.96 5.22 -7.61
N PHE A 119 6.69 4.97 -7.83
CA PHE A 119 5.73 4.62 -6.81
C PHE A 119 4.99 3.34 -7.18
N LEU A 120 4.77 2.47 -6.20
CA LEU A 120 3.91 1.32 -6.32
C LEU A 120 2.69 1.51 -5.42
N GLN A 121 1.49 1.52 -6.00
CA GLN A 121 0.26 1.51 -5.22
C GLN A 121 -0.20 0.07 -4.99
N ILE A 122 -0.55 -0.23 -3.74
CA ILE A 122 -1.06 -1.51 -3.29
C ILE A 122 -2.42 -1.28 -2.65
N ASP A 123 -3.46 -1.84 -3.25
CA ASP A 123 -4.80 -1.83 -2.68
C ASP A 123 -5.00 -3.09 -1.81
N GLY A 124 -5.57 -2.90 -0.63
CA GLY A 124 -5.95 -3.97 0.28
C GLY A 124 -7.46 -4.09 0.40
N THR A 125 -7.97 -5.32 0.54
CA THR A 125 -9.37 -5.58 0.85
C THR A 125 -9.49 -6.66 1.92
N GLU A 126 -10.31 -6.40 2.93
CA GLU A 126 -10.64 -7.33 4.02
C GLU A 126 -12.13 -7.21 4.34
N GLY A 127 -12.92 -8.20 3.92
CA GLY A 127 -14.38 -8.12 4.02
C GLY A 127 -14.97 -6.96 3.22
N LYS A 128 -15.54 -5.97 3.92
CA LYS A 128 -16.10 -4.75 3.31
C LYS A 128 -15.11 -3.58 3.31
N ASP A 129 -14.01 -3.71 4.04
CA ASP A 129 -13.04 -2.65 4.19
C ASP A 129 -12.05 -2.68 3.03
N SER A 130 -11.71 -1.50 2.53
CA SER A 130 -10.68 -1.33 1.52
C SER A 130 -9.85 -0.10 1.83
N ASN A 131 -8.55 -0.19 1.56
CA ASN A 131 -7.61 0.90 1.77
C ASN A 131 -6.43 0.74 0.81
N SER A 132 -5.61 1.78 0.66
CA SER A 132 -4.47 1.77 -0.26
C SER A 132 -3.21 2.25 0.44
N THR A 133 -2.09 1.61 0.11
CA THR A 133 -0.75 2.06 0.50
C THR A 133 0.03 2.43 -0.75
N THR A 134 0.69 3.59 -0.71
CA THR A 134 1.69 3.95 -1.72
C THR A 134 3.08 3.68 -1.17
N VAL A 135 3.89 2.99 -1.97
CA VAL A 135 5.30 2.67 -1.71
C VAL A 135 6.16 3.58 -2.58
N ASP A 136 6.97 4.43 -1.96
CA ASP A 136 7.98 5.22 -2.65
C ASP A 136 9.24 4.39 -2.87
N ILE A 137 9.73 4.33 -4.10
CA ILE A 137 10.94 3.59 -4.46
C ILE A 137 11.92 4.58 -5.07
N THR A 138 13.11 4.69 -4.46
CA THR A 138 14.21 5.53 -4.95
C THR A 138 15.44 4.66 -5.23
N ARG A 139 15.95 4.67 -6.46
CA ARG A 139 17.24 4.08 -6.84
C ARG A 139 18.32 5.15 -6.82
N LYS A 140 19.42 4.93 -6.09
CA LYS A 140 20.54 5.88 -5.97
C LYS A 140 21.84 5.28 -6.51
N PRO A 141 22.64 6.03 -7.30
CA PRO A 141 23.95 5.58 -7.78
C PRO A 141 24.95 5.32 -6.66
#